data_AF-A0A8S3D6C8-F1
#
_entry.id   AF-A0A8S3D6C8-F1
#
_cell.length_a   1.000
_cell.length_b   1.000
_cell.length_c   1.000
_cell.angle_alpha   90.00
_cell.angle_beta   90.00
_cell.angle_gamma   90.00
#
_symmetry.space_group_name_H-M   'P 1'
#
loop_
_entity.id
_entity.type
_entity.pdbx_description
1 polymer ?
#
loop_
_entity_poly.entity_id
_entity_poly.type
_entity_poly.pdbx_seq_one_letter_code
_entity_poly.pdbx_strand_id
1 'polypeptide(L)' 'ADIICVIHNGNIVESGSHEELLALGGRYYRLATKGMS' A
#
# COMPACT_ATOMS: atom_id res chain seq x y z
N ALA A 1 4.41 6.67 -14.82
CA ALA A 1 3.85 6.66 -13.46
C ALA A 1 4.04 5.26 -12.94
N ASP A 2 4.70 5.13 -11.80
CA ASP A 2 4.93 3.85 -11.15
C ASP A 2 3.73 3.52 -10.26
N ILE A 3 3.24 2.28 -10.35
CA ILE A 3 2.09 1.79 -9.59
C ILE A 3 2.61 0.78 -8.57
N ILE A 4 2.18 0.92 -7.33
CA ILE A 4 2.45 -0.05 -6.26
C ILE A 4 1.29 -1.04 -6.23
N CYS A 5 1.58 -2.33 -6.22
CA CYS A 5 0.60 -3.40 -6.06
C CYS A 5 0.84 -4.14 -4.74
N VAL A 6 -0.14 -4.11 -3.83
CA VAL A 6 -0.11 -4.89 -2.59
C VAL A 6 -0.69 -6.26 -2.85
N ILE A 7 0.11 -7.31 -2.62
CA ILE A 7 -0.32 -8.69 -2.79
C ILE A 7 -0.62 -9.31 -1.42
N HIS A 8 -1.77 -9.98 -1.31
CA HIS A 8 -2.12 -10.80 -0.16
C HIS A 8 -2.76 -12.10 -0.63
N ASN A 9 -2.26 -13.23 -0.13
CA ASN A 9 -2.69 -14.58 -0.52
C ASN A 9 -2.73 -14.77 -2.05
N GLY A 10 -1.69 -14.30 -2.75
CA GLY A 10 -1.56 -14.41 -4.21
C GLY A 10 -2.44 -13.47 -5.03
N ASN A 11 -3.23 -12.59 -4.40
CA ASN A 11 -4.12 -11.65 -5.08
C ASN A 11 -3.70 -10.20 -4.84
N ILE A 12 -3.92 -9.32 -5.82
CA ILE A 12 -3.78 -7.87 -5.63
C ILE A 12 -4.97 -7.39 -4.79
N VAL A 13 -4.67 -6.80 -3.64
CA VAL A 13 -5.70 -6.28 -2.72
C VAL A 13 -5.75 -4.76 -2.69
N GLU A 14 -4.66 -4.08 -3.05
CA GLU A 14 -4.59 -2.62 -3.19
C GLU A 14 -3.63 -2.28 -4.34
N SER A 15 -3.95 -1.23 -5.10
CA SER A 15 -3.06 -0.71 -6.13
C SER A 15 -3.23 0.79 -6.33
N GLY A 16 -2.14 1.53 -6.52
CA GLY A 16 -2.17 2.97 -6.76
C GLY A 16 -0.78 3.60 -6.63
N SER A 17 -0.74 4.93 -6.65
CA SER A 17 0.44 5.71 -6.26
C SER A 17 0.72 5.58 -4.77
N HIS A 18 1.90 6.02 -4.34
CA HIS A 18 2.24 6.07 -2.92
C HIS A 18 1.23 6.91 -2.13
N GLU A 19 0.91 8.10 -2.62
CA GLU A 19 -0.01 9.06 -2.00
C GLU A 19 -1.43 8.50 -1.92
N GLU A 20 -1.92 7.87 -3.00
CA GLU A 20 -3.23 7.22 -3.04
C GLU A 20 -3.33 6.12 -1.98
N LEU A 21 -2.31 5.25 -1.91
CA LEU A 21 -2.30 4.13 -0.97
C LEU A 21 -2.11 4.57 0.49
N LEU A 22 -1.40 5.68 0.74
CA LEU A 22 -1.33 6.28 2.07
C LEU A 22 -2.68 6.89 2.48
N ALA A 23 -3.35 7.61 1.58
CA ALA A 23 -4.66 8.22 1.83
C ALA A 23 -5.75 7.16 2.08
N LEU A 24 -5.64 5.99 1.45
CA LEU A 24 -6.55 4.85 1.66
C LEU A 24 -6.45 4.24 3.07
N GLY A 25 -5.36 4.45 3.82
CA GLY A 25 -5.20 3.91 5.17
C GLY A 25 -5.16 2.37 5.24
N GLY A 26 -4.89 1.72 4.11
CA GLY A 26 -4.98 0.27 3.93
C GLY A 26 -3.80 -0.53 4.50
N ARG A 27 -3.58 -1.71 3.91
CA ARG A 27 -2.45 -2.59 4.19
C ARG A 27 -1.14 -1.92 3.81
N TYR A 28 -1.08 -1.25 2.67
CA TYR A 28 0.11 -0.49 2.28
C TYR A 28 0.47 0.55 3.35
N TYR A 29 -0.51 1.37 3.77
CA TYR A 29 -0.32 2.36 4.82
C TYR A 29 0.29 1.74 6.08
N ARG A 30 -0.29 0.65 6.60
CA ARG A 30 0.24 -0.03 7.80
C ARG A 30 1.65 -0.58 7.63
N LEU A 31 2.05 -0.98 6.42
CA LEU A 31 3.42 -1.42 6.14
C LEU A 31 4.37 -0.23 6.08
N ALA A 32 3.99 0.83 5.38
CA ALA A 32 4.78 2.05 5.21
C ALA A 32 4.99 2.78 6.54
N THR A 33 4.00 2.80 7.43
CA THR A 33 4.08 3.50 8.72
C THR A 33 4.72 2.70 9.85
N LYS A 34 4.85 1.37 9.71
CA LYS A 34 5.52 0.52 10.71
C LYS A 34 7.02 0.79 10.85
N GLY A 35 7.66 1.43 9.87
CA GLY A 35 9.07 1.82 9.95
C GLY A 35 9.33 3.19 10.61
N MET A 36 8.28 3.87 11.10
CA MET A 36 8.38 5.20 11.69
C MET A 36 8.33 5.21 13.23
N SER A 37 8.82 4.13 13.87
CA SER A 37 9.05 4.04 15.31
C SER A 37 10.52 4.24 15.66
#